data_AF-A0A5J6Q2P1-F1
#
_entry.id   AF-A0A5J6Q2P1-F1
#
_cell.length_a   1.000
_cell.length_b   1.000
_cell.length_c   1.000
_cell.angle_alpha   90.00
_cell.angle_beta   90.00
_cell.angle_gamma   90.00
#
_symmetry.space_group_name_H-M   'P 1'
#
loop_
_entity.id
_entity.type
_entity.pdbx_description
1 polymer ?
#
loop_
_entity_poly.entity_id
_entity_poly.type
_entity_poly.pdbx_seq_one_letter_code
_entity_poly.pdbx_strand_id
1 'polypeptide(L)'
;MTARLDDFYPNCDIRPLNLTRKQRSELSSIRKEYKKALDKSMRRDDRINKNRRRDIIRILSDERFNKEDTRDYVEKRYLASMDFAVDELSIQHRFYKMLNPAQQQYWLNACLK
;
A
#
# COMPACT_ATOMS: atom_id res chain seq x y z
N MET A 1 -15.41 -2.16 6.05
CA MET A 1 -14.01 -1.75 5.76
C MET A 1 -13.19 -3.01 5.97
N THR A 2 -12.63 -3.60 4.92
CA THR A 2 -11.64 -4.66 5.11
C THR A 2 -10.47 -4.06 5.85
N ALA A 3 -10.09 -4.68 6.96
CA ALA A 3 -8.90 -4.29 7.71
C ALA A 3 -7.73 -4.31 6.73
N ARG A 4 -7.10 -3.14 6.53
CA ARG A 4 -5.84 -3.06 5.81
C ARG A 4 -4.84 -3.81 6.70
N LEU A 5 -4.28 -4.91 6.19
CA LEU A 5 -3.16 -5.56 6.86
C LEU A 5 -1.99 -4.60 6.66
N ASP A 6 -1.71 -3.81 7.68
CA ASP A 6 -0.59 -2.88 7.68
C ASP A 6 0.61 -3.63 8.27
N ASP A 7 1.57 -4.03 7.44
CA ASP A 7 2.78 -4.74 7.90
C ASP A 7 3.78 -3.79 8.61
N PHE A 8 3.57 -2.48 8.49
CA PHE A 8 4.47 -1.45 9.02
C PHE A 8 3.74 -0.49 9.95
N TYR A 9 4.45 0.01 10.97
CA TYR A 9 3.93 1.08 11.81
C TYR A 9 3.84 2.40 11.03
N PRO A 10 2.63 3.00 10.91
CA PRO A 10 2.49 4.31 10.31
C PRO A 10 3.28 5.32 11.13
N ASN A 11 4.06 6.18 10.46
CA ASN A 11 4.93 7.17 11.09
C ASN A 11 6.02 6.60 12.02
N CYS A 12 6.56 5.41 11.73
CA CYS A 12 7.70 4.89 12.48
C CYS A 12 8.81 5.93 12.69
N ASP A 13 9.28 6.08 13.93
CA ASP A 13 10.35 7.00 14.24
C ASP A 13 11.72 6.46 13.82
N ILE A 14 12.16 6.92 12.65
CA ILE A 14 13.46 6.59 12.06
C ILE A 14 14.58 7.56 12.47
N ARG A 15 14.31 8.57 13.33
CA ARG A 15 15.35 9.49 13.80
C ARG A 15 16.52 8.77 14.49
N PRO A 16 16.29 7.72 15.31
CA PRO A 16 17.37 7.00 15.98
C PRO A 16 18.27 6.18 15.06
N LEU A 17 17.89 5.99 13.79
CA LEU A 17 18.77 5.36 12.79
C LEU A 17 20.02 6.17 12.48
N ASN A 18 20.05 7.47 12.85
CA ASN A 18 21.17 8.37 12.59
C ASN A 18 21.70 8.27 11.14
N LEU A 19 20.78 8.43 10.18
CA LEU A 19 21.09 8.25 8.76
C LEU A 19 22.20 9.20 8.29
N THR A 20 23.16 8.64 7.54
CA THR A 20 24.23 9.41 6.89
C THR A 20 23.67 10.39 5.86
N ARG A 21 24.47 11.36 5.41
CA ARG A 21 24.06 12.31 4.36
C ARG A 21 23.62 11.59 3.08
N LYS A 22 24.34 10.54 2.68
CA LYS A 22 24.00 9.70 1.51
C LYS A 22 22.65 9.02 1.72
N GLN A 23 22.46 8.38 2.88
CA GLN A 23 21.21 7.72 3.22
C GLN A 23 20.03 8.70 3.24
N ARG A 24 20.20 9.90 3.79
CA ARG A 24 19.14 10.93 3.79
C ARG A 24 18.75 11.37 2.38
N SER A 25 19.71 11.44 1.46
CA SER A 25 19.44 11.74 0.06
C SER A 25 18.61 10.64 -0.60
N GLU A 26 18.97 9.37 -0.39
CA GLU A 26 18.23 8.21 -0.90
C GLU A 26 16.81 8.14 -0.30
N LEU A 27 16.68 8.38 1.01
CA LEU A 27 15.39 8.43 1.71
C LEU A 27 14.44 9.47 1.10
N SER A 28 14.96 10.61 0.62
CA SER A 28 14.15 11.61 -0.06
C SER A 28 13.52 11.06 -1.36
N SER A 29 14.27 10.25 -2.12
CA SER A 29 13.74 9.56 -3.30
C SER A 29 12.67 8.53 -2.92
N ILE A 30 12.97 7.69 -1.92
CA ILE A 30 12.07 6.65 -1.42
C ILE A 30 10.74 7.26 -0.95
N ARG A 31 10.78 8.37 -0.20
CA ARG A 31 9.57 9.08 0.25
C ARG A 31 8.72 9.64 -0.91
N LYS A 32 9.37 10.12 -1.98
CA LYS A 32 8.66 10.59 -3.18
C LYS A 32 7.98 9.42 -3.91
N GLU A 33 8.64 8.28 -4.00
CA GLU A 33 8.07 7.06 -4.59
C GLU A 33 6.88 6.56 -3.77
N TYR A 34 7.01 6.53 -2.45
CA TYR A 34 5.90 6.18 -1.55
C TYR A 34 4.69 7.08 -1.74
N LYS A 35 4.90 8.40 -1.73
CA LYS A 35 3.82 9.35 -1.96
C LYS A 35 3.13 9.12 -3.31
N LYS A 36 3.90 8.87 -4.38
CA LYS A 36 3.34 8.57 -5.71
C LYS A 36 2.53 7.28 -5.73
N ALA A 37 3.01 6.21 -5.09
CA ALA A 37 2.28 4.94 -5.00
C ALA A 37 0.97 5.10 -4.20
N LEU A 38 1.03 5.81 -3.08
CA LEU A 38 -0.15 6.11 -2.26
C LEU A 38 -1.18 6.94 -3.05
N ASP A 39 -0.75 8.03 -3.69
CA ASP A 39 -1.62 8.89 -4.49
C ASP A 39 -2.26 8.10 -5.66
N LYS A 40 -1.51 7.20 -6.30
CA LYS A 40 -2.01 6.31 -7.37
C LYS A 40 -3.08 5.35 -6.85
N SER A 41 -2.84 4.72 -5.70
CA SER A 41 -3.79 3.80 -5.06
C SER A 41 -5.07 4.52 -4.68
N MET A 42 -4.98 5.67 -4.00
CA MET A 42 -6.13 6.50 -3.62
C MET A 42 -6.98 6.92 -4.83
N ARG A 43 -6.34 7.36 -5.93
CA ARG A 43 -7.06 7.72 -7.17
C ARG A 43 -7.81 6.53 -7.78
N ARG A 44 -7.28 5.31 -7.65
CA ARG A 44 -7.94 4.10 -8.15
C ARG A 44 -9.11 3.71 -7.26
N ASP A 45 -8.93 3.78 -5.94
CA ASP A 45 -10.00 3.58 -4.95
C ASP A 45 -11.16 4.54 -5.16
N ASP A 46 -10.88 5.83 -5.41
CA ASP A 46 -11.92 6.82 -5.71
C ASP A 46 -12.72 6.46 -6.96
N ARG A 47 -12.05 6.00 -8.03
CA ARG A 47 -12.72 5.56 -9.26
C ARG A 47 -13.60 4.34 -9.03
N ILE A 48 -13.11 3.36 -8.27
CA ILE A 48 -13.86 2.16 -7.90
C ILE A 48 -15.09 2.55 -7.05
N ASN A 49 -14.89 3.40 -6.04
CA ASN A 49 -15.95 3.85 -5.14
C ASN A 49 -17.04 4.64 -5.86
N LYS A 50 -16.69 5.48 -6.85
CA LYS A 50 -17.66 6.20 -7.69
C LYS A 50 -18.60 5.27 -8.47
N ASN A 51 -18.06 4.16 -9.00
CA ASN A 51 -18.85 3.21 -9.78
C ASN A 51 -19.55 2.14 -8.92
N ARG A 52 -19.13 2.00 -7.65
CA ARG A 52 -19.55 0.95 -6.73
C ARG A 52 -21.05 0.73 -6.65
N ARG A 53 -21.83 1.80 -6.50
CA ARG A 53 -23.30 1.70 -6.36
C ARG A 53 -23.93 1.14 -7.64
N ARG A 54 -23.52 1.66 -8.80
CA ARG A 54 -24.02 1.22 -10.11
C ARG A 54 -23.69 -0.25 -10.36
N ASP A 55 -22.46 -0.66 -10.06
CA ASP A 55 -21.99 -2.01 -10.31
C ASP A 55 -22.70 -3.05 -9.41
N ILE A 56 -22.97 -2.70 -8.15
CA ILE A 56 -23.79 -3.52 -7.24
C ILE A 56 -25.23 -3.64 -7.77
N ILE A 57 -25.85 -2.52 -8.16
CA ILE A 57 -27.23 -2.52 -8.69
C ILE A 57 -27.30 -3.45 -9.91
N ARG A 58 -26.34 -3.36 -10.82
CA ARG A 58 -26.26 -4.24 -12.00
C ARG A 58 -26.26 -5.72 -11.62
N ILE A 59 -25.44 -6.13 -10.64
CA ILE A 59 -25.37 -7.52 -10.18
C ILE A 59 -26.69 -7.97 -9.52
N LEU A 60 -27.31 -7.10 -8.72
CA LEU A 60 -28.56 -7.41 -8.02
C LEU A 60 -29.78 -7.43 -8.94
N SER A 61 -29.74 -6.70 -10.05
CA SER A 61 -30.83 -6.60 -11.02
C SER A 61 -30.78 -7.65 -12.13
N ASP A 62 -29.77 -8.52 -12.15
CA ASP A 62 -29.67 -9.59 -13.12
C ASP A 62 -30.71 -10.70 -12.86
N GLU A 63 -31.22 -11.34 -13.92
CA GLU A 63 -32.27 -12.37 -13.82
C GLU A 63 -31.78 -13.62 -13.07
N ARG A 64 -30.47 -13.90 -13.14
CA ARG A 64 -29.81 -15.00 -12.45
C ARG A 64 -28.52 -14.51 -11.82
N PHE A 65 -28.14 -15.10 -10.69
CA PHE A 65 -26.88 -14.77 -10.04
C PHE A 65 -25.69 -15.23 -10.89
N ASN A 66 -24.93 -14.26 -11.42
CA ASN A 66 -23.67 -14.51 -12.11
C ASN A 66 -22.49 -14.42 -11.12
N LYS A 67 -21.93 -15.59 -10.80
CA LYS A 67 -20.80 -15.72 -9.88
C LYS A 67 -19.51 -15.09 -10.42
N GLU A 68 -19.27 -15.18 -11.72
CA GLU A 68 -18.04 -14.66 -12.36
C GLU A 68 -18.04 -13.14 -12.35
N ASP A 69 -19.14 -12.50 -12.77
CA ASP A 69 -19.32 -11.04 -12.70
C ASP A 69 -19.19 -10.50 -11.27
N THR A 70 -19.73 -11.23 -10.30
CA THR A 70 -19.63 -10.88 -8.88
C THR A 70 -18.18 -10.97 -8.41
N ARG A 71 -17.45 -12.02 -8.81
CA ARG A 71 -16.03 -12.19 -8.49
C ARG A 71 -15.21 -11.04 -9.06
N ASP A 72 -15.39 -10.72 -10.34
CA ASP A 72 -14.69 -9.60 -11.00
C ASP A 72 -14.93 -8.27 -10.30
N TYR A 73 -16.18 -7.99 -9.90
CA TYR A 73 -16.52 -6.80 -9.14
C TYR A 73 -15.80 -6.74 -7.79
N VAL A 74 -15.80 -7.86 -7.05
CA VAL A 74 -15.16 -7.96 -5.74
C VAL A 74 -13.63 -7.84 -5.88
N GLU A 75 -13.02 -8.52 -6.85
CA GLU A 75 -11.57 -8.46 -7.12
C GLU A 75 -11.12 -7.04 -7.44
N LYS A 76 -11.85 -6.33 -8.33
CA LYS A 76 -11.56 -4.91 -8.65
C LYS A 76 -11.51 -4.03 -7.41
N ARG A 77 -12.28 -4.34 -6.37
CA ARG A 77 -12.31 -3.61 -5.10
C ARG A 77 -11.03 -3.76 -4.26
N TYR A 78 -10.30 -4.86 -4.45
CA TYR A 78 -9.09 -5.16 -3.70
C TYR A 78 -7.80 -4.89 -4.49
N LEU A 79 -7.84 -4.93 -5.83
CA LEU A 79 -6.65 -4.75 -6.68
C LEU A 79 -5.87 -3.47 -6.36
N ALA A 80 -6.55 -2.35 -6.10
CA ALA A 80 -5.88 -1.09 -5.78
C ALA A 80 -5.09 -1.13 -4.45
N SER A 81 -5.61 -1.85 -3.45
CA SER A 81 -4.93 -2.05 -2.17
C SER A 81 -3.84 -3.10 -2.28
N MET A 82 -4.03 -4.15 -3.08
CA MET A 82 -3.02 -5.18 -3.33
C MET A 82 -1.80 -4.61 -4.04
N ASP A 83 -2.02 -3.86 -5.12
CA ASP A 83 -0.94 -3.19 -5.86
C ASP A 83 -0.16 -2.24 -4.95
N PHE A 84 -0.87 -1.49 -4.08
CA PHE A 84 -0.21 -0.62 -3.12
C PHE A 84 0.60 -1.40 -2.08
N ALA A 85 0.11 -2.52 -1.57
CA ALA A 85 0.86 -3.34 -0.61
C ALA A 85 2.16 -3.88 -1.23
N VAL A 86 2.13 -4.27 -2.51
CA VAL A 86 3.34 -4.67 -3.26
C VAL A 86 4.30 -3.48 -3.41
N ASP A 87 3.79 -2.30 -3.80
CA ASP A 87 4.59 -1.08 -3.92
C ASP A 87 5.22 -0.70 -2.57
N GLU A 88 4.45 -0.75 -1.48
CA GLU A 88 4.90 -0.46 -0.12
C GLU A 88 6.01 -1.43 0.31
N LEU A 89 5.83 -2.74 0.13
CA LEU A 89 6.87 -3.74 0.43
C LEU A 89 8.15 -3.51 -0.38
N SER A 90 8.03 -3.17 -1.65
CA SER A 90 9.19 -2.85 -2.50
C SER A 90 9.96 -1.63 -1.99
N ILE A 91 9.24 -0.58 -1.58
CA ILE A 91 9.80 0.64 -1.01
C ILE A 91 10.46 0.37 0.33
N GLN A 92 9.81 -0.38 1.22
CA GLN A 92 10.36 -0.73 2.53
C GLN A 92 11.59 -1.64 2.39
N HIS A 93 11.58 -2.60 1.45
CA HIS A 93 12.75 -3.41 1.13
C HIS A 93 13.92 -2.52 0.68
N ARG A 94 13.68 -1.56 -0.22
CA ARG A 94 14.73 -0.63 -0.68
C ARG A 94 15.27 0.21 0.48
N PHE A 95 14.41 0.71 1.36
CA PHE A 95 14.82 1.44 2.56
C PHE A 95 15.64 0.55 3.49
N TYR A 96 15.23 -0.69 3.73
CA TYR A 96 15.95 -1.62 4.58
C TYR A 96 17.35 -1.96 4.03
N LYS A 97 17.49 -2.13 2.71
CA LYS A 97 18.78 -2.47 2.06
C LYS A 97 19.80 -1.34 2.07
N MET A 98 19.38 -0.08 2.18
CA MET A 98 20.33 1.04 2.31
C MET A 98 20.83 1.25 3.76
N LEU A 99 20.23 0.57 4.75
CA LEU A 99 20.65 0.60 6.14
C LEU A 99 21.85 -0.32 6.38
N ASN A 100 22.69 0.03 7.35
CA ASN A 100 23.71 -0.88 7.87
C ASN A 100 23.10 -1.91 8.85
N PRO A 101 23.83 -2.97 9.26
CA PRO A 101 23.27 -4.02 10.11
C PRO A 101 22.66 -3.54 11.43
N ALA A 102 23.29 -2.58 12.11
CA ALA A 102 22.76 -2.03 13.37
C ALA A 102 21.46 -1.24 13.15
N GLN A 103 21.42 -0.43 12.08
CA GLN A 103 20.22 0.30 11.66
C GLN A 103 19.08 -0.65 11.25
N GLN A 104 19.40 -1.73 10.55
CA GLN A 104 18.44 -2.76 10.16
C GLN A 104 17.76 -3.40 11.38
N GLN A 105 18.56 -3.77 12.39
CA GLN A 105 18.00 -4.36 13.61
C GLN A 105 17.07 -3.40 14.34
N TYR A 106 17.45 -2.12 14.45
CA TYR A 106 16.57 -1.10 15.02
C TYR A 106 15.28 -0.98 14.21
N TRP A 107 15.39 -0.93 12.87
CA TRP A 107 14.24 -0.78 12.00
C TRP A 107 13.26 -1.95 12.13
N LEU A 108 13.73 -3.20 12.19
CA LEU A 108 12.89 -4.37 12.43
C LEU A 108 12.15 -4.27 13.76
N ASN A 109 12.82 -3.80 14.82
CA ASN A 109 12.21 -3.71 16.14
C ASN A 109 11.21 -2.54 16.28
N ALA A 110 11.41 -1.45 15.53
CA ALA A 110 10.65 -0.21 15.70
C ALA A 110 9.58 0.01 14.62
N CYS A 111 9.79 -0.50 13.40
CA CYS A 111 8.98 -0.16 12.23
C CYS A 111 8.18 -1.31 11.64
N LEU A 112 8.58 -2.55 11.87
CA LEU A 112 7.82 -3.74 11.48
C LEU A 112 6.78 -4.06 12.57
N LYS A 113 5.56 -4.43 12.17
CA LYS A 113 4.48 -4.82 13.10
C LYS A 113 4.52 -6.30 13.46
#